data_AF-A0A930EZ73-F1
#
_entry.id   AF-A0A930EZ73-F1
#
_cell.length_a   1.000
_cell.length_b   1.000
_cell.length_c   1.000
_cell.angle_alpha   90.00
_cell.angle_beta   90.00
_cell.angle_gamma   90.00
#
_symmetry.space_group_name_H-M   'P 1'
#
loop_
_entity.id
_entity.type
_entity.pdbx_description
1 polymer ?
#
loop_
_entity_poly.entity_id
_entity_poly.type
_entity_poly.pdbx_seq_one_letter_code
_entity_poly.pdbx_strand_id
1 'polypeptide(L)'
;VYTKQQYEDRAGFEGGKTYIWEVEKVLRKEHYDEGKLNIFNGVCEENKEKKEEKKTTTDERAPWMKYAVGELKSYGGIRQNESPLKEKISKYFDLSSLPSGNYNTYWCASFVNWCFEQTKDYKGTNSMTNVAAFDWLPPEQAKLKRKDIDGWKKGELIDSIEDVFYGAVIVFSHSHVAFVMGETEDGKSLIYIGGNQSDGQRGDGPGKRTISTNPILKSKFGKTFWLIKPKGYSVSENEKKLDKLTTNGKELDKSSTR
;
A
#
# COMPACT_ATOMS: atom_id res chain seq x y z
N VAL A 1 -23.00 9.15 -78.23
CA VAL A 1 -23.02 8.95 -76.76
C VAL A 1 -21.60 8.65 -76.32
N TYR A 2 -20.89 9.65 -75.78
CA TYR A 2 -19.50 9.48 -75.31
C TYR A 2 -19.36 10.09 -73.91
N THR A 3 -18.74 9.27 -73.05
CA THR A 3 -18.47 9.39 -71.62
C THR A 3 -17.66 10.63 -71.24
N LYS A 4 -18.07 11.35 -70.19
CA LYS A 4 -17.23 12.35 -69.52
C LYS A 4 -16.60 11.74 -68.26
N GLN A 5 -15.28 11.58 -68.29
CA GLN A 5 -14.43 11.39 -67.12
C GLN A 5 -14.61 12.56 -66.15
N GLN A 6 -14.82 12.26 -64.87
CA GLN A 6 -14.64 13.23 -63.79
C GLN A 6 -13.13 13.44 -63.59
N TYR A 7 -12.68 14.68 -63.69
CA TYR A 7 -11.35 15.07 -63.22
C TYR A 7 -11.48 15.42 -61.74
N GLU A 8 -10.70 14.72 -60.91
CA GLU A 8 -10.45 15.09 -59.52
C GLU A 8 -9.50 16.29 -59.48
N ASP A 9 -9.90 17.36 -58.80
CA ASP A 9 -9.04 18.50 -58.54
C ASP A 9 -7.94 18.10 -57.55
N ARG A 10 -6.67 18.14 -58.01
CA ARG A 10 -5.51 18.03 -57.13
C ARG A 10 -5.11 19.43 -56.66
N ALA A 11 -4.85 19.58 -55.38
CA ALA A 11 -4.36 20.83 -54.80
C ALA A 11 -3.01 21.24 -55.42
N GLY A 12 -2.99 22.41 -56.06
CA GLY A 12 -1.82 23.07 -56.63
C GLY A 12 -2.17 24.52 -57.00
N PHE A 13 -1.17 25.42 -56.98
CA PHE A 13 -1.36 26.82 -57.37
C PHE A 13 -1.54 26.97 -58.90
N GLU A 14 -2.26 28.02 -59.34
CA GLU A 14 -2.62 28.26 -60.75
C GLU A 14 -1.38 28.22 -61.67
N GLY A 15 -1.36 27.28 -62.63
CA GLY A 15 -0.30 27.12 -63.64
C GLY A 15 0.38 25.74 -63.71
N GLY A 16 0.09 24.83 -62.78
CA GLY A 16 0.24 23.38 -63.00
C GLY A 16 1.66 22.79 -63.12
N LYS A 17 2.72 23.50 -62.70
CA LYS A 17 4.04 22.88 -62.50
C LYS A 17 4.71 23.44 -61.24
N THR A 18 4.78 22.63 -60.20
CA THR A 18 5.52 22.94 -58.96
C THR A 18 6.90 22.31 -59.04
N TYR A 19 7.97 23.11 -58.94
CA TYR A 19 9.35 22.63 -58.96
C TYR A 19 9.86 22.34 -57.55
N ILE A 20 10.76 21.36 -57.41
CA ILE A 20 11.29 20.89 -56.11
C ILE A 20 11.91 22.04 -55.30
N TRP A 21 12.59 22.99 -55.97
CA TRP A 21 13.22 24.13 -55.30
C TRP A 21 12.20 25.14 -54.73
N GLU A 22 10.98 25.20 -55.28
CA GLU A 22 9.90 26.05 -54.76
C GLU A 22 9.32 25.44 -53.47
N VAL A 23 9.15 24.11 -53.44
CA VAL A 23 8.77 23.36 -52.24
C VAL A 23 9.83 23.52 -51.15
N GLU A 24 11.11 23.46 -51.53
CA GLU A 24 12.22 23.58 -50.59
C GLU A 24 12.37 25.01 -50.04
N LYS A 25 12.08 26.03 -50.85
CA LYS A 25 12.06 27.44 -50.43
C LYS A 25 10.97 27.70 -49.38
N VAL A 26 9.76 27.18 -49.59
CA VAL A 26 8.66 27.28 -48.61
C VAL A 26 9.06 26.57 -47.32
N LEU A 27 9.46 25.30 -47.37
CA LEU A 27 9.80 24.53 -46.16
C LEU A 27 10.98 25.08 -45.35
N ARG A 28 11.97 25.74 -45.99
CA ARG A 28 13.20 26.19 -45.32
C ARG A 28 13.24 27.67 -44.93
N LYS A 29 12.52 28.55 -45.63
CA LYS A 29 12.57 30.01 -45.39
C LYS A 29 11.27 30.59 -44.84
N GLU A 30 10.14 29.98 -45.15
CA GLU A 30 8.83 30.39 -44.67
C GLU A 30 8.34 29.27 -43.76
N HIS A 31 8.72 29.33 -42.47
CA HIS A 31 8.15 28.43 -41.49
C HIS A 31 6.64 28.43 -41.66
N TYR A 32 6.11 27.33 -42.18
CA TYR A 32 4.69 27.04 -42.21
C TYR A 32 4.29 26.72 -40.77
N ASP A 33 4.15 27.78 -39.99
CA ASP A 33 3.69 27.73 -38.60
C ASP A 33 2.16 27.63 -38.61
N GLU A 34 1.62 26.57 -39.23
CA GLU A 34 0.22 26.20 -39.06
C GLU A 34 0.01 25.86 -37.58
N GLY A 35 -0.56 26.80 -36.82
CA GLY A 35 -0.83 26.67 -35.39
C GLY A 35 -0.32 27.80 -34.51
N LYS A 36 0.60 28.66 -34.98
CA LYS A 36 1.17 29.73 -34.14
C LYS A 36 0.17 30.82 -33.75
N LEU A 37 -0.86 31.05 -34.58
CA LEU A 37 -1.98 31.94 -34.27
C LEU A 37 -3.22 31.21 -33.73
N ASN A 38 -3.20 29.86 -33.74
CA ASN A 38 -4.26 29.02 -33.21
C ASN A 38 -3.81 28.34 -31.92
N ILE A 39 -3.09 29.07 -31.06
CA ILE A 39 -2.87 28.63 -29.69
C ILE A 39 -4.21 28.75 -28.98
N PHE A 40 -4.80 27.60 -28.67
CA PHE A 40 -6.00 27.52 -27.85
C PHE A 40 -5.70 28.11 -26.47
N ASN A 41 -6.16 29.35 -26.24
CA ASN A 41 -6.10 30.05 -24.95
C ASN A 41 -7.38 29.87 -24.13
N GLY A 42 -8.25 28.93 -24.51
CA GLY A 42 -9.42 28.52 -23.75
C GLY A 42 -9.11 27.38 -22.79
N VAL A 43 -10.10 26.95 -22.02
CA VAL A 43 -10.08 25.67 -21.30
C VAL A 43 -11.01 24.72 -22.05
N CYS A 44 -10.56 23.51 -22.38
CA CYS A 44 -11.39 22.52 -23.06
C CYS A 44 -12.55 22.09 -22.16
N GLU A 45 -13.78 22.46 -22.51
CA GLU A 45 -14.99 21.86 -21.92
C GLU A 45 -15.35 20.59 -22.71
N GLU A 46 -14.72 19.49 -22.33
CA GLU A 46 -15.31 18.16 -22.18
C GLU A 46 -14.20 17.14 -21.94
N ASN A 47 -13.64 17.19 -20.73
CA ASN A 47 -13.39 15.99 -19.96
C ASN A 47 -13.98 16.29 -18.58
N LYS A 48 -15.17 15.75 -18.29
CA LYS A 48 -15.58 15.54 -16.90
C LYS A 48 -14.77 14.39 -16.29
N GLU A 49 -13.45 14.43 -16.46
CA GLU A 49 -12.54 13.87 -15.47
C GLU A 49 -12.52 14.89 -14.35
N LYS A 50 -13.11 14.51 -13.22
CA LYS A 50 -13.09 15.32 -12.01
C LYS A 50 -11.66 15.79 -11.78
N LYS A 51 -11.47 17.11 -11.77
CA LYS A 51 -10.36 17.77 -11.09
C LYS A 51 -10.38 17.30 -9.65
N GLU A 52 -9.71 16.19 -9.35
CA GLU A 52 -9.15 16.00 -8.03
C GLU A 52 -8.01 16.99 -7.93
N GLU A 53 -8.21 17.98 -7.05
CA GLU A 53 -7.16 18.81 -6.53
C GLU A 53 -5.90 17.96 -6.34
N LYS A 54 -4.79 18.43 -6.90
CA LYS A 54 -3.46 17.86 -6.66
C LYS A 54 -3.10 18.14 -5.18
N LYS A 55 -3.79 17.46 -4.27
CA LYS A 55 -3.28 17.12 -2.94
C LYS A 55 -1.97 16.41 -3.23
N THR A 56 -0.92 16.80 -2.54
CA THR A 56 0.31 16.05 -2.44
C THR A 56 -0.02 14.64 -1.93
N THR A 57 -0.27 13.72 -2.86
CA THR A 57 -0.64 12.33 -2.59
C THR A 57 0.61 11.61 -2.11
N THR A 58 0.60 11.21 -0.85
CA THR A 58 1.42 10.09 -0.37
C THR A 58 1.28 8.92 -1.35
N ASP A 59 2.42 8.43 -1.82
CA ASP A 59 2.62 7.39 -2.81
C ASP A 59 1.72 6.14 -2.65
N GLU A 60 1.42 5.51 -3.79
CA GLU A 60 0.71 4.23 -3.99
C GLU A 60 1.40 3.04 -3.29
N ARG A 61 1.37 3.02 -1.96
CA ARG A 61 1.84 1.88 -1.16
C ARG A 61 0.65 1.03 -0.69
N ALA A 62 0.95 -0.13 -0.12
CA ALA A 62 0.00 -1.10 0.39
C ALA A 62 -1.23 -0.44 1.05
N PRO A 63 -2.44 -0.58 0.47
CA PRO A 63 -3.58 0.29 0.80
C PRO A 63 -4.10 0.10 2.23
N TRP A 64 -3.78 -1.01 2.88
CA TRP A 64 -4.12 -1.27 4.28
C TRP A 64 -3.20 -0.52 5.26
N MET A 65 -1.99 -0.15 4.85
CA MET A 65 -1.00 0.45 5.75
C MET A 65 -1.36 1.85 6.22
N LYS A 66 -2.10 2.63 5.42
CA LYS A 66 -2.59 3.94 5.87
C LYS A 66 -3.46 3.85 7.14
N TYR A 67 -4.19 2.74 7.31
CA TYR A 67 -4.99 2.49 8.51
C TYR A 67 -4.10 2.08 9.68
N ALA A 68 -3.17 1.15 9.48
CA ALA A 68 -2.23 0.75 10.54
C ALA A 68 -1.43 1.95 11.07
N VAL A 69 -0.89 2.78 10.18
CA VAL A 69 -0.17 4.00 10.54
C VAL A 69 -1.10 5.04 11.19
N GLY A 70 -2.35 5.16 10.74
CA GLY A 70 -3.35 6.03 11.36
C GLY A 70 -3.67 5.62 12.80
N GLU A 71 -3.79 4.32 13.06
CA GLU A 71 -4.03 3.77 14.40
C GLU A 71 -2.82 3.97 15.32
N LEU A 72 -1.59 3.77 14.83
CA LEU A 72 -0.38 4.10 15.61
C LEU A 72 -0.32 5.59 15.96
N LYS A 73 -0.67 6.49 15.03
CA LYS A 73 -0.69 7.94 15.31
C LYS A 73 -1.76 8.33 16.34
N SER A 74 -2.89 7.63 16.35
CA SER A 74 -4.03 7.98 17.19
C SER A 74 -3.98 7.32 18.57
N TYR A 75 -3.42 6.11 18.67
CA TYR A 75 -3.49 5.28 19.87
C TYR A 75 -2.14 4.65 20.27
N GLY A 76 -1.07 4.94 19.54
CA GLY A 76 0.25 4.39 19.83
C GLY A 76 0.73 4.76 21.24
N GLY A 77 1.29 3.78 21.96
CA GLY A 77 1.75 3.95 23.35
C GLY A 77 0.65 3.97 24.41
N ILE A 78 -0.62 4.14 24.05
CA ILE A 78 -1.75 4.04 24.99
C ILE A 78 -1.93 2.58 25.39
N ARG A 79 -2.13 2.27 26.67
CA ARG A 79 -2.26 0.88 27.13
C ARG A 79 -3.62 0.30 26.75
N GLN A 80 -3.67 -0.99 26.43
CA GLN A 80 -4.91 -1.68 26.01
C GLN A 80 -6.05 -1.56 27.03
N ASN A 81 -5.73 -1.39 28.32
CA ASN A 81 -6.69 -1.26 29.40
C ASN A 81 -7.07 0.22 29.69
N GLU A 82 -6.55 1.16 28.91
CA GLU A 82 -6.78 2.59 29.03
C GLU A 82 -7.53 3.14 27.82
N SER A 83 -8.42 4.10 28.06
CA SER A 83 -9.14 4.80 27.00
C SER A 83 -8.23 5.83 26.31
N PRO A 84 -8.39 6.09 24.99
CA PRO A 84 -9.45 5.57 24.13
C PRO A 84 -9.12 4.24 23.41
N LEU A 85 -7.93 3.65 23.65
CA LEU A 85 -7.54 2.41 22.96
C LEU A 85 -8.40 1.23 23.41
N LYS A 86 -8.73 1.14 24.70
CA LYS A 86 -9.58 0.08 25.27
C LYS A 86 -10.88 -0.13 24.49
N GLU A 87 -11.60 0.96 24.21
CA GLU A 87 -12.86 0.92 23.47
C GLU A 87 -12.62 0.63 21.98
N LYS A 88 -11.53 1.19 21.44
CA LYS A 88 -11.13 0.97 20.06
C LYS A 88 -10.80 -0.50 19.78
N ILE A 89 -10.20 -1.23 20.71
CA ILE A 89 -9.85 -2.65 20.51
C ILE A 89 -11.08 -3.49 20.20
N SER A 90 -12.21 -3.25 20.87
CA SER A 90 -13.47 -3.95 20.56
C SER A 90 -13.89 -3.73 19.10
N LYS A 91 -13.61 -2.56 18.52
CA LYS A 91 -13.89 -2.26 17.10
C LYS A 91 -13.05 -3.07 16.11
N TYR A 92 -11.86 -3.53 16.51
CA TYR A 92 -11.08 -4.45 15.67
C TYR A 92 -11.74 -5.83 15.57
N PHE A 93 -12.54 -6.20 16.57
CA PHE A 93 -13.25 -7.47 16.61
C PHE A 93 -14.60 -7.45 15.89
N ASP A 94 -15.26 -6.30 15.75
CA ASP A 94 -16.60 -6.16 15.12
C ASP A 94 -16.69 -6.83 13.74
N LEU A 95 -15.60 -6.83 12.96
CA LEU A 95 -15.51 -7.42 11.60
C LEU A 95 -14.67 -8.71 11.55
N SER A 96 -14.44 -9.34 12.71
CA SER A 96 -13.62 -10.53 12.84
C SER A 96 -14.47 -11.79 13.09
N SER A 97 -13.80 -12.93 13.10
CA SER A 97 -14.37 -14.22 13.50
C SER A 97 -14.72 -14.32 15.00
N LEU A 98 -14.37 -13.33 15.82
CA LEU A 98 -14.73 -13.25 17.24
C LEU A 98 -15.26 -11.85 17.62
N PRO A 99 -16.51 -11.48 17.24
CA PRO A 99 -17.06 -10.14 17.52
C PRO A 99 -17.18 -9.78 19.01
N SER A 100 -17.21 -10.77 19.90
CA SER A 100 -17.23 -10.54 21.36
C SER A 100 -15.85 -10.23 21.96
N GLY A 101 -14.79 -10.25 21.15
CA GLY A 101 -13.43 -9.94 21.58
C GLY A 101 -13.30 -8.50 22.09
N ASN A 102 -12.39 -8.28 23.02
CA ASN A 102 -12.16 -6.97 23.63
C ASN A 102 -10.70 -6.81 24.06
N TYR A 103 -10.40 -5.76 24.81
CA TYR A 103 -9.05 -5.49 25.29
C TYR A 103 -8.43 -6.59 26.16
N ASN A 104 -9.18 -7.53 26.74
CA ASN A 104 -8.63 -8.69 27.46
C ASN A 104 -8.30 -9.87 26.53
N THR A 105 -8.74 -9.82 25.27
CA THR A 105 -8.46 -10.82 24.25
C THR A 105 -7.17 -10.44 23.50
N TYR A 106 -6.35 -11.42 23.08
CA TYR A 106 -5.24 -11.12 22.18
C TYR A 106 -5.76 -10.57 20.85
N TRP A 107 -5.38 -9.33 20.52
CA TRP A 107 -5.98 -8.55 19.44
C TRP A 107 -5.03 -8.20 18.28
N CYS A 108 -3.86 -8.86 18.21
CA CYS A 108 -2.90 -8.62 17.12
C CYS A 108 -3.47 -8.97 15.73
N ALA A 109 -4.10 -10.14 15.60
CA ALA A 109 -4.65 -10.59 14.32
C ALA A 109 -5.97 -9.88 13.97
N SER A 110 -6.79 -9.54 14.96
CA SER A 110 -8.00 -8.73 14.72
C SER A 110 -7.65 -7.32 14.26
N PHE A 111 -6.56 -6.72 14.78
CA PHE A 111 -6.01 -5.47 14.26
C PHE A 111 -5.61 -5.57 12.78
N VAL A 112 -4.83 -6.60 12.41
CA VAL A 112 -4.42 -6.84 11.01
C VAL A 112 -5.64 -7.04 10.11
N ASN A 113 -6.60 -7.86 10.55
CA ASN A 113 -7.87 -8.04 9.84
C ASN A 113 -8.60 -6.72 9.63
N TRP A 114 -8.74 -5.92 10.70
CA TRP A 114 -9.44 -4.66 10.64
C TRP A 114 -8.81 -3.69 9.63
N CYS A 115 -7.48 -3.61 9.56
CA CYS A 115 -6.78 -2.80 8.55
C CYS A 115 -7.12 -3.23 7.11
N PHE A 116 -7.19 -4.52 6.83
CA PHE A 116 -7.62 -5.03 5.51
C PHE A 116 -9.10 -4.76 5.25
N GLU A 117 -9.97 -4.91 6.26
CA GLU A 117 -11.41 -4.64 6.17
C GLU A 117 -11.74 -3.18 5.82
N GLN A 118 -10.83 -2.25 6.11
CA GLN A 118 -11.01 -0.84 5.73
C GLN A 118 -10.72 -0.58 4.24
N THR A 119 -10.10 -1.53 3.54
CA THR A 119 -9.79 -1.40 2.11
C THR A 119 -10.97 -1.85 1.25
N LYS A 120 -10.99 -1.40 -0.01
CA LYS A 120 -11.99 -1.85 -0.98
C LYS A 120 -11.71 -3.26 -1.49
N ASP A 121 -10.47 -3.52 -1.89
CA ASP A 121 -10.12 -4.72 -2.67
C ASP A 121 -9.61 -5.89 -1.82
N TYR A 122 -9.21 -5.65 -0.56
CA TYR A 122 -8.70 -6.68 0.36
C TYR A 122 -9.64 -6.96 1.54
N LYS A 123 -10.87 -6.44 1.49
CA LYS A 123 -11.92 -6.78 2.45
C LYS A 123 -12.24 -8.28 2.40
N GLY A 124 -12.42 -8.90 3.55
CA GLY A 124 -12.71 -10.33 3.67
C GLY A 124 -11.60 -11.22 3.10
N THR A 125 -10.36 -10.72 3.05
CA THR A 125 -9.24 -11.49 2.48
C THR A 125 -8.91 -12.73 3.31
N ASN A 126 -9.07 -12.62 4.64
CA ASN A 126 -9.03 -13.75 5.56
C ASN A 126 -10.31 -13.75 6.42
N SER A 127 -11.24 -14.68 6.18
CA SER A 127 -12.61 -14.63 6.74
C SER A 127 -12.94 -15.71 7.76
N MET A 128 -12.09 -16.73 7.92
CA MET A 128 -12.42 -17.91 8.74
C MET A 128 -11.95 -17.76 10.18
N THR A 129 -10.63 -17.76 10.42
CA THR A 129 -10.05 -17.70 11.78
C THR A 129 -9.10 -16.50 11.90
N ASN A 130 -9.52 -15.37 11.35
CA ASN A 130 -8.72 -14.14 11.20
C ASN A 130 -8.29 -13.45 12.52
N VAL A 131 -8.73 -13.97 13.68
CA VAL A 131 -8.27 -13.58 15.02
C VAL A 131 -7.09 -14.41 15.53
N ALA A 132 -6.69 -15.47 14.84
CA ALA A 132 -5.51 -16.26 15.16
C ALA A 132 -4.30 -15.81 14.32
N ALA A 133 -3.17 -15.51 14.97
CA ALA A 133 -1.98 -15.03 14.26
C ALA A 133 -1.47 -16.01 13.20
N PHE A 134 -1.43 -17.31 13.51
CA PHE A 134 -1.00 -18.34 12.55
C PHE A 134 -1.96 -18.55 11.39
N ASP A 135 -3.22 -18.10 11.49
CA ASP A 135 -4.17 -18.18 10.39
C ASP A 135 -3.80 -17.22 9.25
N TRP A 136 -2.91 -16.26 9.50
CA TRP A 136 -2.33 -15.38 8.48
C TRP A 136 -1.17 -16.03 7.70
N LEU A 137 -0.78 -17.26 8.01
CA LEU A 137 0.08 -18.09 7.15
C LEU A 137 -0.75 -18.74 6.05
N PRO A 138 -0.16 -19.09 4.89
CA PRO A 138 -0.86 -19.91 3.90
C PRO A 138 -1.25 -21.29 4.48
N PRO A 139 -2.26 -21.96 3.93
CA PRO A 139 -2.90 -23.12 4.55
C PRO A 139 -1.95 -24.23 5.01
N GLU A 140 -0.99 -24.61 4.17
CA GLU A 140 -0.03 -25.69 4.50
C GLU A 140 0.81 -25.31 5.72
N GLN A 141 1.37 -24.10 5.75
CA GLN A 141 2.19 -23.61 6.85
C GLN A 141 1.37 -23.36 8.11
N ALA A 142 0.14 -22.86 7.98
CA ALA A 142 -0.77 -22.68 9.11
C ALA A 142 -1.06 -24.00 9.81
N LYS A 143 -1.39 -25.06 9.05
CA LYS A 143 -1.67 -26.41 9.59
C LYS A 143 -0.48 -27.06 10.28
N LEU A 144 0.76 -26.70 9.90
CA LEU A 144 1.97 -27.12 10.63
C LEU A 144 2.10 -26.46 12.01
N LYS A 145 1.53 -25.27 12.20
CA LYS A 145 1.58 -24.53 13.48
C LYS A 145 0.42 -24.85 14.39
N ARG A 146 -0.78 -25.02 13.83
CA ARG A 146 -2.02 -25.27 14.60
C ARG A 146 -3.01 -26.04 13.72
N LYS A 147 -3.62 -27.11 14.24
CA LYS A 147 -4.47 -28.00 13.42
C LYS A 147 -5.89 -27.47 13.17
N ASP A 148 -6.39 -26.64 14.09
CA ASP A 148 -7.76 -26.11 14.15
C ASP A 148 -7.93 -24.74 13.45
N ILE A 149 -6.94 -24.29 12.67
CA ILE A 149 -7.02 -23.07 11.84
C ILE A 149 -6.93 -23.43 10.37
N ASP A 150 -7.49 -22.63 9.48
CA ASP A 150 -7.54 -22.93 8.05
C ASP A 150 -6.33 -22.39 7.28
N GLY A 151 -5.76 -21.29 7.77
CA GLY A 151 -4.76 -20.52 7.05
C GLY A 151 -5.38 -19.61 5.99
N TRP A 152 -4.61 -18.59 5.62
CA TRP A 152 -5.03 -17.55 4.71
C TRP A 152 -4.94 -18.07 3.27
N LYS A 153 -6.06 -18.62 2.76
CA LYS A 153 -6.15 -19.19 1.39
C LYS A 153 -5.78 -18.18 0.29
N LYS A 154 -5.99 -16.89 0.55
CA LYS A 154 -5.62 -15.77 -0.34
C LYS A 154 -4.28 -15.13 0.07
N GLY A 155 -3.49 -15.80 0.90
CA GLY A 155 -2.12 -15.41 1.23
C GLY A 155 -1.11 -16.30 0.49
N GLU A 156 0.03 -15.74 0.16
CA GLU A 156 1.20 -16.46 -0.34
C GLU A 156 2.46 -16.03 0.41
N LEU A 157 3.37 -16.98 0.63
CA LEU A 157 4.65 -16.70 1.28
C LEU A 157 5.47 -15.76 0.40
N ILE A 158 6.22 -14.89 1.05
CA ILE A 158 7.40 -14.28 0.46
C ILE A 158 8.56 -15.19 0.86
N ASP A 159 9.19 -15.83 -0.13
CA ASP A 159 10.21 -16.88 0.11
C ASP A 159 11.61 -16.30 0.37
N SER A 160 11.83 -15.04 0.01
CA SER A 160 13.10 -14.34 0.13
C SER A 160 12.97 -13.11 1.02
N ILE A 161 13.96 -12.87 1.89
CA ILE A 161 13.94 -11.68 2.74
C ILE A 161 14.19 -10.40 1.93
N GLU A 162 14.81 -10.52 0.76
CA GLU A 162 15.06 -9.45 -0.21
C GLU A 162 13.78 -8.99 -0.93
N ASP A 163 12.76 -9.84 -0.99
CA ASP A 163 11.45 -9.55 -1.62
C ASP A 163 10.44 -8.93 -0.64
N VAL A 164 10.88 -8.62 0.57
CA VAL A 164 10.06 -7.92 1.56
C VAL A 164 9.68 -6.53 1.06
N PHE A 165 8.48 -6.08 1.42
CA PHE A 165 7.97 -4.77 1.06
C PHE A 165 7.14 -4.15 2.17
N TYR A 166 6.92 -2.86 2.06
CA TYR A 166 6.07 -2.10 2.96
C TYR A 166 4.63 -2.62 2.95
N GLY A 167 4.14 -3.05 4.10
CA GLY A 167 2.81 -3.65 4.24
C GLY A 167 2.78 -5.16 4.11
N ALA A 168 3.91 -5.84 3.86
CA ALA A 168 3.99 -7.29 3.99
C ALA A 168 3.50 -7.72 5.39
N VAL A 169 2.68 -8.77 5.46
CA VAL A 169 2.23 -9.34 6.72
C VAL A 169 3.38 -10.16 7.29
N ILE A 170 3.74 -9.91 8.55
CA ILE A 170 4.76 -10.66 9.28
C ILE A 170 4.11 -11.51 10.35
N VAL A 171 4.31 -12.83 10.31
CA VAL A 171 3.79 -13.79 11.30
C VAL A 171 4.95 -14.39 12.09
N PHE A 172 4.88 -14.32 13.41
CA PHE A 172 5.93 -14.79 14.33
C PHE A 172 5.63 -16.17 14.89
N SER A 173 6.68 -16.94 15.19
CA SER A 173 6.59 -18.30 15.76
C SER A 173 5.98 -18.35 17.16
N HIS A 174 5.91 -17.23 17.87
CA HIS A 174 5.26 -17.10 19.18
C HIS A 174 3.79 -16.65 19.07
N SER A 175 3.11 -16.94 17.96
CA SER A 175 1.72 -16.62 17.69
C SER A 175 1.42 -15.10 17.76
N HIS A 176 2.14 -14.32 16.94
CA HIS A 176 1.89 -12.89 16.75
C HIS A 176 1.88 -12.54 15.25
N VAL A 177 1.19 -11.46 14.88
CA VAL A 177 1.10 -10.97 13.50
C VAL A 177 1.08 -9.44 13.48
N ALA A 178 1.73 -8.85 12.48
CA ALA A 178 1.88 -7.41 12.29
C ALA A 178 2.12 -7.10 10.80
N PHE A 179 2.42 -5.84 10.47
CA PHE A 179 2.85 -5.43 9.13
C PHE A 179 4.28 -4.90 9.13
N VAL A 180 5.03 -5.15 8.06
CA VAL A 180 6.34 -4.51 7.82
C VAL A 180 6.12 -3.03 7.49
N MET A 181 6.85 -2.16 8.16
CA MET A 181 6.76 -0.70 8.00
C MET A 181 8.06 -0.08 7.45
N GLY A 182 9.19 -0.73 7.68
CA GLY A 182 10.49 -0.22 7.26
C GLY A 182 11.62 -1.13 7.72
N GLU A 183 12.80 -0.56 7.82
CA GLU A 183 13.99 -1.23 8.34
C GLU A 183 14.89 -0.28 9.12
N THR A 184 15.80 -0.83 9.92
CA THR A 184 16.78 -0.02 10.65
C THR A 184 17.75 0.66 9.68
N GLU A 185 18.37 1.76 10.11
CA GLU A 185 19.37 2.49 9.30
C GLU A 185 20.47 1.56 8.76
N ASP A 186 20.98 0.67 9.61
CA ASP A 186 21.99 -0.34 9.24
C ASP A 186 21.46 -1.48 8.34
N GLY A 187 20.16 -1.50 8.05
CA GLY A 187 19.49 -2.49 7.21
C GLY A 187 19.41 -3.91 7.79
N LYS A 188 19.85 -4.14 9.03
CA LYS A 188 19.91 -5.49 9.63
C LYS A 188 18.58 -5.98 10.15
N SER A 189 17.68 -5.08 10.53
CA SER A 189 16.38 -5.42 11.09
C SER A 189 15.25 -4.83 10.26
N LEU A 190 14.15 -5.57 10.14
CA LEU A 190 12.87 -5.00 9.73
C LEU A 190 12.25 -4.27 10.93
N ILE A 191 11.55 -3.17 10.66
CA ILE A 191 10.66 -2.53 11.61
C ILE A 191 9.24 -2.90 11.22
N TYR A 192 8.48 -3.45 12.18
CA TYR A 192 7.08 -3.82 11.98
C TYR A 192 6.16 -3.03 12.90
N ILE A 193 4.91 -2.84 12.48
CA ILE A 193 3.84 -2.12 13.16
C ILE A 193 2.65 -3.05 13.40
N GLY A 194 2.06 -2.99 14.59
CA GLY A 194 0.83 -3.73 14.85
C GLY A 194 0.28 -3.56 16.26
N GLY A 195 -0.82 -4.26 16.51
CA GLY A 195 -1.56 -4.23 17.77
C GLY A 195 -1.16 -5.33 18.74
N ASN A 196 -1.52 -5.15 20.02
CA ASN A 196 -1.25 -6.07 21.12
C ASN A 196 0.26 -6.35 21.30
N GLN A 197 1.08 -5.29 21.18
CA GLN A 197 2.54 -5.37 21.25
C GLN A 197 3.11 -4.82 22.55
N SER A 198 4.29 -5.34 22.89
CA SER A 198 5.20 -4.71 23.84
C SER A 198 5.69 -3.38 23.26
N ASP A 199 5.84 -2.35 24.09
CA ASP A 199 6.57 -1.13 23.74
C ASP A 199 7.85 -0.95 24.57
N GLY A 200 8.14 -1.89 25.48
CA GLY A 200 9.34 -1.91 26.31
C GLY A 200 9.41 -0.78 27.34
N GLN A 201 8.37 0.06 27.44
CA GLN A 201 8.34 1.17 28.37
C GLN A 201 8.02 0.70 29.79
N ARG A 202 8.31 1.55 30.78
CA ARG A 202 7.98 1.25 32.19
C ARG A 202 6.49 0.97 32.33
N GLY A 203 6.17 -0.20 32.89
CA GLY A 203 4.78 -0.63 33.08
C GLY A 203 4.23 -1.50 31.93
N ASP A 204 5.02 -1.81 30.91
CA ASP A 204 4.70 -2.85 29.92
C ASP A 204 4.64 -4.24 30.57
N GLY A 205 3.83 -5.12 30.00
CA GLY A 205 3.62 -6.49 30.48
C GLY A 205 2.31 -7.10 30.00
N PRO A 206 1.98 -8.31 30.47
CA PRO A 206 0.70 -8.95 30.21
C PRO A 206 -0.47 -8.02 30.60
N GLY A 207 -1.44 -7.84 29.69
CA GLY A 207 -2.60 -6.98 29.91
C GLY A 207 -2.35 -5.48 29.72
N LYS A 208 -1.14 -5.08 29.34
CA LYS A 208 -0.72 -3.67 29.17
C LYS A 208 -0.06 -3.41 27.81
N ARG A 209 -0.44 -4.18 26.78
CA ARG A 209 0.05 -4.02 25.41
C ARG A 209 -0.51 -2.77 24.75
N THR A 210 0.07 -2.37 23.62
CA THR A 210 -0.33 -1.18 22.86
C THR A 210 -0.23 -1.43 21.35
N ILE A 211 -0.48 -0.39 20.56
CA ILE A 211 -0.04 -0.29 19.17
C ILE A 211 1.36 0.33 19.18
N SER A 212 2.35 -0.36 18.63
CA SER A 212 3.72 0.13 18.59
C SER A 212 4.46 -0.40 17.37
N THR A 213 5.68 0.09 17.21
CA THR A 213 6.66 -0.46 16.27
C THR A 213 7.74 -1.21 17.02
N ASN A 214 8.24 -2.28 16.45
CA ASN A 214 9.33 -3.06 17.03
C ASN A 214 10.29 -3.56 15.94
N PRO A 215 11.59 -3.73 16.25
CA PRO A 215 12.55 -4.31 15.33
C PRO A 215 12.55 -5.84 15.37
N ILE A 216 12.90 -6.47 14.25
CA ILE A 216 13.25 -7.89 14.16
C ILE A 216 14.41 -8.11 13.19
N LEU A 217 15.45 -8.81 13.63
CA LEU A 217 16.62 -9.12 12.80
C LEU A 217 16.22 -9.95 11.58
N LYS A 218 16.62 -9.50 10.38
CA LYS A 218 16.39 -10.21 9.11
C LYS A 218 16.93 -11.64 9.11
N SER A 219 18.05 -11.88 9.81
CA SER A 219 18.66 -13.22 9.96
C SER A 219 17.78 -14.25 10.67
N LYS A 220 16.68 -13.81 11.30
CA LYS A 220 15.69 -14.69 11.93
C LYS A 220 14.53 -15.09 11.01
N PHE A 221 14.51 -14.58 9.77
CA PHE A 221 13.55 -14.96 8.74
C PHE A 221 13.58 -16.47 8.50
N GLY A 222 12.41 -17.08 8.30
CA GLY A 222 12.23 -18.53 8.14
C GLY A 222 12.38 -19.36 9.43
N LYS A 223 12.97 -18.79 10.49
CA LYS A 223 13.18 -19.46 11.79
C LYS A 223 12.15 -19.01 12.83
N THR A 224 12.02 -17.70 13.02
CA THR A 224 11.18 -17.11 14.06
C THR A 224 10.05 -16.25 13.51
N PHE A 225 10.09 -15.92 12.22
CA PHE A 225 9.00 -15.25 11.53
C PHE A 225 8.97 -15.64 10.05
N TRP A 226 7.80 -15.44 9.45
CA TRP A 226 7.52 -15.60 8.03
C TRP A 226 6.88 -14.33 7.50
N LEU A 227 7.04 -14.10 6.20
CA LEU A 227 6.48 -12.96 5.49
C LEU A 227 5.44 -13.46 4.50
N ILE A 228 4.30 -12.78 4.45
CA ILE A 228 3.14 -13.17 3.65
C ILE A 228 2.62 -11.93 2.94
N LYS A 229 2.11 -12.11 1.73
CA LYS A 229 1.36 -11.09 0.98
C LYS A 229 0.04 -11.65 0.46
N PRO A 230 -0.94 -10.80 0.13
CA PRO A 230 -2.11 -11.27 -0.61
C PRO A 230 -1.67 -11.93 -1.92
N LYS A 231 -2.29 -13.05 -2.26
CA LYS A 231 -2.00 -13.82 -3.45
C LYS A 231 -2.25 -12.98 -4.70
N GLY A 232 -1.24 -12.89 -5.57
CA GLY A 232 -1.33 -12.07 -6.78
C GLY A 232 -1.17 -10.56 -6.53
N TYR A 233 -0.80 -10.15 -5.31
CA TYR A 233 -0.44 -8.76 -5.03
C TYR A 233 0.82 -8.38 -5.82
N SER A 234 0.67 -7.36 -6.67
CA SER A 234 1.77 -6.76 -7.43
C SER A 234 2.43 -5.69 -6.59
N VAL A 235 3.62 -6.00 -6.08
CA VAL A 235 4.43 -5.10 -5.26
C VAL A 235 5.11 -4.06 -6.17
N SER A 236 4.86 -2.78 -5.93
CA SER A 236 5.52 -1.70 -6.67
C SER A 236 6.97 -1.49 -6.22
N GLU A 237 7.79 -0.89 -7.07
CA GLU A 237 9.18 -0.55 -6.73
C GLU A 237 9.29 0.41 -5.53
N ASN A 238 8.28 1.25 -5.32
CA ASN A 238 8.24 2.14 -4.16
C ASN A 238 7.93 1.38 -2.86
N GLU A 239 7.20 0.27 -2.92
CA GLU A 239 6.94 -0.56 -1.74
C GLU A 239 8.13 -1.42 -1.35
N LYS A 240 8.94 -1.87 -2.32
CA LYS A 240 10.19 -2.60 -2.07
C LYS A 240 11.24 -1.73 -1.35
N LYS A 241 11.18 -0.42 -1.56
CA LYS A 241 12.01 0.55 -0.84
C LYS A 241 11.44 0.75 0.57
N LEU A 242 12.01 0.00 1.51
CA LEU A 242 11.68 0.16 2.93
C LEU A 242 12.29 1.46 3.47
N ASP A 243 11.47 2.22 4.21
CA ASP A 243 11.93 3.43 4.87
C ASP A 243 12.92 3.08 5.98
N LYS A 244 13.95 3.91 6.15
CA LYS A 244 14.89 3.80 7.27
C LYS A 244 14.26 4.45 8.51
N LEU A 245 14.10 3.68 9.58
CA LEU A 245 13.42 4.10 10.81
C LEU A 245 14.28 3.76 12.03
N THR A 246 14.18 4.57 13.10
CA THR A 246 14.77 4.16 14.38
C THR A 246 13.91 3.09 15.04
N THR A 247 14.54 2.26 15.89
CA THR A 247 13.88 1.14 16.57
C THR A 247 12.71 1.56 17.46
N ASN A 248 12.72 2.81 17.94
CA ASN A 248 11.67 3.38 18.78
C ASN A 248 10.60 4.12 17.97
N GLY A 249 10.72 4.16 16.63
CA GLY A 249 9.77 4.84 15.74
C GLY A 249 9.61 6.33 16.04
N LYS A 250 10.62 6.98 16.65
CA LYS A 250 10.54 8.39 17.09
C LYS A 250 10.22 9.34 15.93
N GLU A 251 10.56 8.96 14.69
CA GLU A 251 10.29 9.72 13.47
C GLU A 251 8.80 9.73 13.08
N LEU A 252 8.00 8.84 13.67
CA LEU A 252 6.54 8.75 13.45
C LEU A 252 5.77 9.69 14.38
N ASP A 253 6.41 10.16 15.46
CA ASP A 253 5.88 11.16 16.37
C ASP A 253 6.32 12.57 15.92
N LYS A 254 5.49 13.20 15.08
CA LYS A 254 5.65 14.62 14.73
C LYS A 254 5.18 15.57 15.85
N SER A 255 5.29 15.18 17.12
CA SER A 255 5.30 16.13 18.24
C SER A 255 6.61 16.95 18.30
N SER A 256 7.66 16.53 17.57
CA SER A 256 8.97 17.18 17.53
C SER A 256 9.19 18.17 16.37
N THR A 257 8.15 18.52 15.61
CA THR A 257 8.18 19.67 14.69
C THR A 257 7.17 20.74 15.16
N ARG A 258 7.59 21.50 16.17
CA ARG A 258 7.12 22.85 16.45
C ARG A 258 8.32 23.74 16.71
#